data_AF-A0A430KXJ0-F1
#
_entry.id   AF-A0A430KXJ0-F1
#
_cell.length_a   1.000
_cell.length_b   1.000
_cell.length_c   1.000
_cell.angle_alpha   90.00
_cell.angle_beta   90.00
_cell.angle_gamma   90.00
#
_symmetry.space_group_name_H-M   'P 1'
#
loop_
_entity.id
_entity.type
_entity.pdbx_description
1 polymer ?
#
loop_
_entity_poly.entity_id
_entity_poly.type
_entity_poly.pdbx_seq_one_letter_code
_entity_poly.pdbx_strand_id
1 'polypeptide(L)'
;SSLISKIFRGRSTSSGEITKLIPLLDFLDEKAELGFERRYLGELRQSLDSLKDHMSWGLAQDHASALPMVFQEHLVQCETNVKSVYEALSNAVNQIQQNIPVAIQQAIQNTRYRPRICPMFFLEQLKTSRWSALSKSWQDAIAQYGLAITALQQAKRLVSFCKDQTDLVRELENSGHEGWRVHEYPEWLLLECESEIIIRQVQQQIARHMMQPPDDRNTSLQLNMGEGKSSVIVPIVVSAQGDGSHLVRVVVAKPQSKQMYQMLVSKLAGFLDRPVYQLPFSRDIQLSESQAETIHKHVTRCMREGGVLLVQPEHLLSFQLMELECHANQKSRVAEKMVEIRQFFHESSTDVVDEIDENLGVKFELVYTVGQQRPIDHSPDRWRVIQEVLGLVFHS
;
A
#
# COMPACT_ATOMS: atom_id res chain seq x y z
N SER A 1 -9.71 -13.84 24.37
CA SER A 1 -11.02 -13.16 24.43
C SER A 1 -11.46 -12.77 25.86
N SER A 2 -11.34 -13.59 26.91
CA SER A 2 -11.90 -13.24 28.25
C SER A 2 -11.04 -12.37 29.20
N LEU A 3 -9.77 -12.10 28.87
CA LEU A 3 -8.87 -11.25 29.69
C LEU A 3 -8.89 -9.77 29.23
N ILE A 4 -8.97 -9.52 27.93
CA ILE A 4 -8.98 -8.19 27.32
C ILE A 4 -10.20 -7.38 27.77
N SER A 5 -11.38 -8.02 27.84
CA SER A 5 -12.61 -7.38 28.30
C SER A 5 -12.60 -6.97 29.79
N LYS A 6 -11.67 -7.51 30.59
CA LYS A 6 -11.50 -7.16 32.01
C LYS A 6 -10.50 -6.03 32.24
N ILE A 7 -9.61 -5.80 31.28
CA ILE A 7 -8.53 -4.78 31.37
C ILE A 7 -9.06 -3.38 30.99
N PHE A 8 -10.08 -3.35 30.13
CA PHE A 8 -10.59 -2.13 29.55
C PHE A 8 -11.82 -1.61 30.28
N ARG A 9 -11.74 -0.36 30.78
CA ARG A 9 -12.91 0.40 31.24
C ARG A 9 -13.19 1.46 30.20
N GLY A 10 -14.32 1.34 29.51
CA GLY A 10 -14.76 2.34 28.55
C GLY A 10 -14.93 3.69 29.25
N ARG A 11 -14.20 4.71 28.81
CA ARG A 11 -14.49 6.11 29.14
C ARG A 11 -15.15 6.71 27.90
N SER A 12 -16.33 7.30 28.07
CA SER A 12 -16.87 8.16 27.02
C SER A 12 -15.84 9.26 26.73
N THR A 13 -15.58 9.54 25.47
CA THR A 13 -14.83 10.72 25.03
C THR A 13 -15.32 11.96 25.79
N SER A 14 -14.38 12.83 26.18
CA SER A 14 -14.57 14.00 27.04
C SER A 14 -15.89 14.75 26.75
N SER A 15 -16.91 14.50 27.58
CA SER A 15 -18.25 15.10 27.50
C SER A 15 -18.23 16.63 27.34
N GLY A 16 -17.20 17.30 27.87
CA GLY A 16 -17.06 18.77 27.85
C GLY A 16 -16.66 19.40 26.51
N GLU A 17 -16.04 18.66 25.58
CA GLU A 17 -15.67 19.19 24.25
C GLU A 17 -16.79 18.93 23.23
N ILE A 18 -17.39 17.74 23.29
CA ILE A 18 -18.56 17.36 22.49
C ILE A 18 -19.76 18.26 22.79
N THR A 19 -19.96 18.66 24.05
CA THR A 19 -21.04 19.59 24.43
C THR A 19 -20.83 21.02 23.93
N LYS A 20 -19.59 21.44 23.62
CA LYS A 20 -19.30 22.75 23.02
C LYS A 20 -19.44 22.76 21.50
N LEU A 21 -19.32 21.59 20.85
CA LEU A 21 -19.44 21.47 19.41
C LEU A 21 -20.89 21.59 18.92
N ILE A 22 -21.85 21.15 19.73
CA ILE A 22 -23.29 21.19 19.37
C ILE A 22 -23.78 22.63 19.19
N PRO A 23 -23.59 23.57 20.15
CA PRO A 23 -23.99 24.97 19.96
C PRO A 23 -23.26 25.68 18.81
N LEU A 24 -22.01 25.28 18.52
CA LEU A 24 -21.25 25.82 17.39
C LEU A 24 -21.86 25.39 16.06
N LEU A 25 -22.25 24.12 15.94
CA LEU A 25 -22.93 23.60 14.75
C LEU A 25 -24.28 24.27 14.54
N ASP A 26 -25.05 24.48 15.61
CA ASP A 26 -26.34 25.19 15.55
C ASP A 26 -26.14 26.64 15.07
N PHE A 27 -25.13 27.34 15.58
CA PHE A 27 -24.76 28.68 15.12
C PHE A 27 -24.32 28.70 13.64
N LEU A 28 -23.55 27.72 13.19
CA LEU A 28 -23.10 27.65 11.80
C LEU A 28 -24.26 27.31 10.84
N ASP A 29 -25.23 26.51 11.27
CA ASP A 29 -26.45 26.23 10.49
C ASP A 29 -27.28 27.49 10.27
N GLU A 30 -27.38 28.37 11.28
CA GLU A 30 -28.04 29.68 11.16
C GLU A 30 -27.32 30.63 10.18
N LYS A 31 -26.02 30.41 9.95
CA LYS A 31 -25.18 31.22 9.05
C LYS A 31 -24.97 30.61 7.66
N ALA A 32 -25.42 29.37 7.44
CA ALA A 32 -25.24 28.67 6.17
C ALA A 32 -26.22 29.16 5.10
N GLU A 33 -25.68 29.85 4.10
CA GLU A 33 -26.43 30.43 2.98
C GLU A 33 -26.43 29.51 1.76
N LEU A 34 -25.36 28.73 1.58
CA LEU A 34 -25.13 27.92 0.37
C LEU A 34 -25.49 26.44 0.60
N GLY A 35 -25.97 25.78 -0.47
CA GLY A 35 -26.42 24.39 -0.39
C GLY A 35 -25.32 23.38 -0.03
N PHE A 36 -24.05 23.67 -0.36
CA PHE A 36 -22.93 22.81 0.04
C PHE A 36 -22.55 23.01 1.51
N GLU A 37 -22.73 24.21 2.08
CA GLU A 37 -22.45 24.50 3.50
C GLU A 37 -23.40 23.68 4.38
N ARG A 38 -24.70 23.68 4.04
CA ARG A 38 -25.70 22.86 4.75
C ARG A 38 -25.43 21.36 4.63
N ARG A 39 -24.93 20.91 3.47
CA ARG A 39 -24.55 19.51 3.27
C ARG A 39 -23.35 19.14 4.14
N TYR A 40 -22.32 19.97 4.15
CA TYR A 40 -21.14 19.80 4.98
C TYR A 40 -21.48 19.79 6.48
N LEU A 41 -22.34 20.70 6.94
CA LEU A 41 -22.81 20.72 8.34
C LEU A 41 -23.63 19.47 8.69
N GLY A 42 -24.44 18.96 7.76
CA GLY A 42 -25.13 17.68 7.89
C GLY A 42 -24.18 16.49 8.05
N GLU A 43 -23.14 16.41 7.22
CA GLU A 43 -22.08 15.38 7.32
C GLU A 43 -21.27 15.52 8.62
N LEU A 44 -21.03 16.75 9.09
CA LEU A 44 -20.35 17.02 10.36
C LEU A 44 -21.18 16.57 11.56
N ARG A 45 -22.51 16.72 11.52
CA ARG A 45 -23.42 16.19 12.56
C ARG A 45 -23.43 14.67 12.58
N GLN A 46 -23.46 14.02 11.42
CA GLN A 46 -23.32 12.55 11.33
C GLN A 46 -21.99 12.07 11.91
N SER A 47 -20.91 12.81 11.65
CA SER A 47 -19.59 12.54 12.20
C SER A 47 -19.55 12.74 13.72
N LEU A 48 -20.22 13.78 14.24
CA LEU A 48 -20.35 14.04 15.67
C LEU A 48 -21.15 12.93 16.38
N ASP A 49 -22.23 12.46 15.77
CA ASP A 49 -23.02 11.35 16.33
C ASP A 49 -22.20 10.06 16.33
N SER A 50 -21.43 9.80 15.27
CA SER A 50 -20.48 8.69 15.22
C SER A 50 -19.37 8.81 16.29
N LEU A 51 -18.94 10.05 16.59
CA LEU A 51 -17.95 10.34 17.63
C LEU A 51 -18.51 10.13 19.04
N LYS A 52 -19.79 10.40 19.28
CA LYS A 52 -20.47 10.12 20.57
C LYS A 52 -20.52 8.62 20.86
N ASP A 53 -20.66 7.82 19.81
CA ASP A 53 -20.65 6.35 19.89
C ASP A 53 -19.23 5.77 20.01
N HIS A 54 -18.19 6.61 19.84
CA HIS A 54 -16.79 6.21 19.94
C HIS A 54 -16.33 6.15 21.40
N MET A 55 -16.33 4.94 21.96
CA MET A 55 -15.81 4.65 23.30
C MET A 55 -14.28 4.69 23.29
N SER A 56 -13.68 5.67 23.99
CA SER A 56 -12.24 5.64 24.26
C SER A 56 -11.95 4.66 25.40
N TRP A 57 -11.23 3.59 25.10
CA TRP A 57 -10.92 2.59 26.12
C TRP A 57 -9.72 3.02 26.96
N GLY A 58 -9.95 3.28 28.24
CA GLY A 58 -8.88 3.51 29.21
C GLY A 58 -8.51 2.21 29.92
N LEU A 59 -7.21 1.99 30.17
CA LEU A 59 -6.77 0.93 31.09
C LEU A 59 -7.34 1.23 32.48
N ALA A 60 -7.99 0.25 33.11
CA ALA A 60 -8.37 0.38 34.51
C ALA A 60 -7.08 0.50 35.36
N GLN A 61 -6.93 1.62 36.09
CA GLN A 61 -5.75 1.88 36.93
C GLN A 61 -5.46 0.75 37.93
N ASP A 62 -6.48 -0.01 38.32
CA ASP A 62 -6.40 -1.10 39.29
C ASP A 62 -5.62 -2.34 38.79
N HIS A 63 -5.33 -2.45 37.48
CA HIS A 63 -4.63 -3.60 36.89
C HIS A 63 -3.25 -3.27 36.29
N ALA A 64 -2.83 -2.00 36.31
CA ALA A 64 -1.59 -1.54 35.64
C ALA A 64 -0.32 -2.25 36.13
N SER A 65 -0.26 -2.64 37.40
CA SER A 65 0.89 -3.36 37.99
C SER A 65 0.98 -4.83 37.57
N ALA A 66 -0.12 -5.44 37.14
CA ALA A 66 -0.17 -6.85 36.72
C ALA A 66 0.02 -7.05 35.21
N LEU A 67 -0.22 -6.01 34.40
CA LEU A 67 -0.12 -6.07 32.93
C LEU A 67 1.23 -6.59 32.41
N PRO A 68 2.40 -6.16 32.92
CA PRO A 68 3.69 -6.65 32.42
C PRO A 68 3.85 -8.16 32.62
N MET A 69 3.37 -8.69 33.75
CA MET A 69 3.44 -10.13 34.03
C MET A 69 2.53 -10.92 33.09
N VAL A 70 1.31 -10.43 32.86
CA VAL A 70 0.34 -11.05 31.93
C VAL A 70 0.86 -11.05 30.49
N PHE A 71 1.42 -9.94 30.01
CA PHE A 71 1.99 -9.89 28.66
C PHE A 71 3.24 -10.75 28.52
N GLN A 72 4.06 -10.86 29.56
CA GLN A 72 5.21 -11.77 29.55
C GLN A 72 4.78 -13.24 29.50
N GLU A 73 3.75 -13.63 30.26
CA GLU A 73 3.17 -14.97 30.19
C GLU A 73 2.58 -15.25 28.81
N HIS A 74 1.83 -14.30 28.24
CA HIS A 74 1.28 -14.40 26.89
C HIS A 74 2.39 -14.54 25.83
N LEU A 75 3.49 -13.79 25.97
CA LEU A 75 4.66 -13.89 25.09
C LEU A 75 5.25 -15.30 25.11
N VAL A 76 5.48 -15.87 26.29
CA VAL A 76 5.99 -17.26 26.44
C VAL A 76 5.03 -18.27 25.83
N GLN A 77 3.72 -18.07 25.98
CA GLN A 77 2.71 -18.92 25.35
C GLN A 77 2.78 -18.85 23.81
N CYS A 78 2.95 -17.65 23.24
CA CYS A 78 3.11 -17.46 21.81
C CYS A 78 4.42 -18.08 21.29
N GLU A 79 5.53 -17.95 22.00
CA GLU A 79 6.81 -18.59 21.66
C GLU A 79 6.68 -20.11 21.62
N THR A 80 6.01 -20.68 22.62
CA THR A 80 5.74 -22.12 22.70
C THR A 80 4.84 -22.57 21.56
N ASN A 81 3.80 -21.80 21.23
CA ASN A 81 2.88 -22.10 20.14
C ASN A 81 3.59 -22.11 18.77
N VAL A 82 4.37 -21.07 18.45
CA VAL A 82 5.13 -21.00 17.20
C VAL A 82 6.07 -22.20 17.05
N LYS A 83 6.80 -22.54 18.14
CA LYS A 83 7.69 -23.70 18.16
C LYS A 83 6.92 -25.01 17.93
N SER A 84 5.80 -25.19 18.61
CA SER A 84 4.96 -26.39 18.48
C SER A 84 4.42 -26.57 17.05
N VAL A 85 3.89 -25.51 16.44
CA VAL A 85 3.38 -25.56 15.06
C VAL A 85 4.52 -25.84 14.07
N TYR A 86 5.68 -25.19 14.24
CA TYR A 86 6.85 -25.44 13.40
C TYR A 86 7.36 -26.89 13.50
N GLU A 87 7.42 -27.45 14.71
CA GLU A 87 7.82 -28.84 14.93
C GLU A 87 6.81 -29.81 14.30
N ALA A 88 5.50 -29.55 14.43
CA ALA A 88 4.47 -30.35 13.80
C ALA A 88 4.58 -30.35 12.26
N LEU A 89 4.77 -29.17 11.65
CA LEU A 89 5.00 -29.03 10.21
C LEU A 89 6.28 -29.76 9.77
N SER A 90 7.37 -29.58 10.50
CA SER A 90 8.66 -30.22 10.20
C SER A 90 8.56 -31.75 10.29
N ASN A 91 7.88 -32.26 11.31
CA ASN A 91 7.63 -33.69 11.47
C ASN A 91 6.77 -34.25 10.33
N ALA A 92 5.73 -33.53 9.92
CA ALA A 92 4.89 -33.94 8.79
C ALA A 92 5.69 -34.03 7.48
N VAL A 93 6.56 -33.05 7.19
CA VAL A 93 7.44 -33.11 6.00
C VAL A 93 8.41 -34.29 6.11
N ASN A 94 9.00 -34.52 7.27
CA ASN A 94 9.92 -35.64 7.49
C ASN A 94 9.24 -37.01 7.33
N GLN A 95 7.99 -37.16 7.77
CA GLN A 95 7.21 -38.39 7.58
C GLN A 95 6.90 -38.65 6.10
N ILE A 96 6.52 -37.61 5.34
CA ILE A 96 6.32 -37.73 3.89
C ILE A 96 7.61 -38.23 3.23
N GLN A 97 8.77 -37.70 3.63
CA GLN A 97 10.06 -38.13 3.09
C GLN A 97 10.42 -39.58 3.42
N GLN A 98 10.02 -40.09 4.59
CA GLN A 98 10.25 -41.48 4.98
C GLN A 98 9.41 -42.47 4.16
N ASN A 99 8.23 -42.07 3.71
CA ASN A 99 7.33 -42.89 2.89
C ASN A 99 7.68 -42.89 1.39
N ILE A 100 8.75 -42.21 0.98
CA ILE A 100 9.25 -42.21 -0.40
C ILE A 100 9.93 -43.56 -0.70
N PRO A 101 9.68 -44.21 -1.86
CA PRO A 101 10.37 -45.44 -2.26
C PRO A 101 11.89 -45.36 -2.15
N VAL A 102 12.52 -46.44 -1.69
CA VAL A 102 13.97 -46.53 -1.39
C VAL A 102 14.85 -46.08 -2.56
N ALA A 103 14.45 -46.33 -3.80
CA ALA A 103 15.18 -45.90 -5.00
C ALA A 103 15.27 -44.37 -5.14
N ILE A 104 14.19 -43.65 -4.81
CA ILE A 104 14.14 -42.19 -4.84
C ILE A 104 14.88 -41.62 -3.62
N GLN A 105 14.79 -42.28 -2.45
CA GLN A 105 15.60 -41.90 -1.29
C GLN A 105 17.10 -42.01 -1.55
N GLN A 106 17.55 -43.07 -2.22
CA GLN A 106 18.95 -43.23 -2.64
C GLN A 106 19.38 -42.15 -3.64
N ALA A 107 18.53 -41.80 -4.61
CA ALA A 107 18.79 -40.70 -5.54
C ALA A 107 18.90 -39.33 -4.81
N ILE A 108 18.04 -39.06 -3.82
CA ILE A 108 18.09 -37.82 -3.02
C ILE A 108 19.33 -37.79 -2.12
N GLN A 109 19.72 -38.93 -1.53
CA GLN A 109 20.94 -39.04 -0.71
C GLN A 109 22.21 -38.84 -1.55
N ASN A 110 22.26 -39.42 -2.75
CA ASN A 110 23.40 -39.31 -3.66
C ASN A 110 23.57 -37.90 -4.24
N THR A 111 22.48 -37.14 -4.35
CA THR A 111 22.51 -35.80 -4.96
C THR A 111 22.65 -34.64 -3.97
N ARG A 112 22.57 -34.88 -2.66
CA ARG A 112 22.60 -33.84 -1.59
C ARG A 112 21.58 -32.70 -1.73
N TYR A 113 20.65 -32.73 -2.69
CA TYR A 113 19.61 -31.71 -2.89
C TYR A 113 18.38 -31.96 -2.01
N ARG A 114 18.55 -31.98 -0.69
CA ARG A 114 17.40 -31.90 0.23
C ARG A 114 17.00 -30.44 0.43
N PRO A 115 15.70 -30.08 0.29
CA PRO A 115 15.25 -28.75 0.66
C PRO A 115 15.52 -28.55 2.15
N ARG A 116 16.21 -27.46 2.49
CA ARG A 116 16.46 -27.10 3.88
C ARG A 116 15.13 -26.66 4.50
N ILE A 117 14.59 -27.47 5.39
CA ILE A 117 13.39 -27.12 6.16
C ILE A 117 13.84 -26.10 7.21
N CYS A 118 13.50 -24.84 6.99
CA CYS A 118 13.72 -23.73 7.91
C CYS A 118 12.38 -22.98 8.11
N PRO A 119 12.27 -22.09 9.10
CA PRO A 119 11.05 -21.28 9.29
C PRO A 119 10.57 -20.60 8.00
N MET A 120 11.52 -20.13 7.18
CA MET A 120 11.21 -19.46 5.93
C MET A 120 10.60 -20.35 4.87
N PHE A 121 10.97 -21.63 4.85
CA PHE A 121 10.44 -22.60 3.90
C PHE A 121 8.91 -22.67 3.95
N PHE A 122 8.32 -22.60 5.14
CA PHE A 122 6.86 -22.63 5.32
C PHE A 122 6.20 -21.29 5.00
N LEU A 123 6.80 -20.17 5.40
CA LEU A 123 6.25 -18.84 5.10
C LEU A 123 6.22 -18.54 3.60
N GLU A 124 7.25 -18.95 2.85
CA GLU A 124 7.26 -18.76 1.39
C GLU A 124 6.11 -19.48 0.67
N GLN A 125 5.48 -20.47 1.31
CA GLN A 125 4.32 -21.15 0.73
C GLN A 125 3.05 -20.30 0.72
N LEU A 126 3.02 -19.18 1.45
CA LEU A 126 1.95 -18.19 1.40
C LEU A 126 1.95 -17.37 0.11
N LYS A 127 2.99 -17.45 -0.73
CA LYS A 127 2.98 -16.86 -2.07
C LYS A 127 1.88 -17.49 -2.92
N THR A 128 1.13 -16.69 -3.67
CA THR A 128 -0.05 -17.13 -4.43
C THR A 128 0.25 -18.29 -5.38
N SER A 129 1.42 -18.24 -6.04
CA SER A 129 1.89 -19.30 -6.96
C SER A 129 2.14 -20.64 -6.28
N ARG A 130 2.53 -20.65 -5.01
CA ARG A 130 2.76 -21.87 -4.22
C ARG A 130 1.50 -22.29 -3.46
N TRP A 131 0.75 -21.33 -2.95
CA TRP A 131 -0.46 -21.52 -2.16
C TRP A 131 -1.52 -22.33 -2.92
N SER A 132 -1.72 -22.01 -4.20
CA SER A 132 -2.66 -22.71 -5.08
C SER A 132 -2.29 -24.18 -5.34
N ALA A 133 -1.01 -24.54 -5.23
CA ALA A 133 -0.54 -25.91 -5.41
C ALA A 133 -0.66 -26.79 -4.14
N LEU A 134 -0.95 -26.18 -2.98
CA LEU A 134 -1.08 -26.90 -1.72
C LEU A 134 -2.46 -27.56 -1.55
N SER A 135 -2.48 -28.70 -0.85
CA SER A 135 -3.75 -29.25 -0.35
C SER A 135 -4.37 -28.34 0.71
N LYS A 136 -5.68 -28.43 0.91
CA LYS A 136 -6.39 -27.64 1.91
C LYS A 136 -5.82 -27.82 3.32
N SER A 137 -5.44 -29.05 3.69
CA SER A 137 -4.79 -29.34 4.98
C SER A 137 -3.44 -28.64 5.16
N TRP A 138 -2.62 -28.57 4.11
CA TRP A 138 -1.35 -27.84 4.15
C TRP A 138 -1.57 -26.32 4.17
N GLN A 139 -2.54 -25.81 3.42
CA GLN A 139 -2.96 -24.42 3.51
C GLN A 139 -3.36 -24.06 4.94
N ASP A 140 -4.22 -24.85 5.58
CA ASP A 140 -4.65 -24.62 6.96
C ASP A 140 -3.47 -24.63 7.95
N ALA A 141 -2.56 -25.59 7.82
CA ALA A 141 -1.40 -25.71 8.71
C ALA A 141 -0.39 -24.57 8.52
N ILE A 142 -0.16 -24.12 7.28
CA ILE A 142 0.73 -22.99 6.96
C ILE A 142 0.10 -21.66 7.38
N ALA A 143 -1.22 -21.48 7.18
CA ALA A 143 -1.96 -20.33 7.70
C ALA A 143 -1.85 -20.25 9.23
N GLN A 144 -2.06 -21.37 9.94
CA GLN A 144 -1.88 -21.43 11.39
C GLN A 144 -0.47 -21.04 11.83
N TYR A 145 0.55 -21.45 11.08
CA TYR A 145 1.93 -21.06 11.37
C TYR A 145 2.18 -19.57 11.19
N GLY A 146 1.72 -18.97 10.08
CA GLY A 146 1.81 -17.52 9.89
C GLY A 146 1.04 -16.73 10.96
N LEU A 147 -0.18 -17.16 11.30
CA LEU A 147 -0.98 -16.56 12.38
C LEU A 147 -0.29 -16.67 13.75
N ALA A 148 0.39 -17.79 14.02
CA ALA A 148 1.17 -17.94 15.26
C ALA A 148 2.34 -16.94 15.31
N ILE A 149 2.99 -16.68 14.16
CA ILE A 149 4.08 -15.70 14.05
C ILE A 149 3.56 -14.28 14.28
N THR A 150 2.46 -13.88 13.65
CA THR A 150 1.89 -12.53 13.84
C THR A 150 1.43 -12.32 15.28
N ALA A 151 0.85 -13.33 15.92
CA ALA A 151 0.50 -13.30 17.35
C ALA A 151 1.73 -13.18 18.26
N LEU A 152 2.84 -13.85 17.92
CA LEU A 152 4.11 -13.68 18.65
C LEU A 152 4.68 -12.26 18.50
N GLN A 153 4.64 -11.70 17.29
CA GLN A 153 5.09 -10.33 17.03
C GLN A 153 4.24 -9.31 17.80
N GLN A 154 2.91 -9.48 17.83
CA GLN A 154 2.02 -8.67 18.66
C GLN A 154 2.34 -8.81 20.15
N ALA A 155 2.55 -10.02 20.67
CA ALA A 155 2.92 -10.21 22.07
C ALA A 155 4.23 -9.49 22.43
N LYS A 156 5.23 -9.50 21.55
CA LYS A 156 6.47 -8.72 21.73
C LYS A 156 6.18 -7.21 21.78
N ARG A 157 5.34 -6.70 20.87
CA ARG A 157 4.93 -5.28 20.87
C ARG A 157 4.20 -4.91 22.16
N LEU A 158 3.26 -5.72 22.63
CA LEU A 158 2.54 -5.50 23.90
C LEU A 158 3.49 -5.40 25.10
N VAL A 159 4.50 -6.28 25.19
CA VAL A 159 5.55 -6.19 26.22
C VAL A 159 6.36 -4.88 26.08
N SER A 160 6.72 -4.50 24.85
CA SER A 160 7.49 -3.27 24.60
C SER A 160 6.71 -1.99 24.95
N PHE A 161 5.39 -1.98 24.71
CA PHE A 161 4.50 -0.84 24.97
C PHE A 161 3.98 -0.77 26.41
N CYS A 162 4.42 -1.64 27.32
CA CYS A 162 3.99 -1.61 28.72
C CYS A 162 4.16 -0.24 29.41
N LYS A 163 5.09 0.59 28.91
CA LYS A 163 5.36 1.94 29.44
C LYS A 163 4.66 3.06 28.66
N ASP A 164 4.13 2.76 27.47
CA ASP A 164 3.40 3.71 26.63
C ASP A 164 1.93 3.30 26.54
N GLN A 165 1.09 3.97 27.34
CA GLN A 165 -0.33 3.66 27.41
C GLN A 165 -1.03 3.87 26.06
N THR A 166 -0.60 4.85 25.25
CA THR A 166 -1.28 5.18 23.99
C THR A 166 -1.06 4.08 22.96
N ASP A 167 0.20 3.66 22.79
CA ASP A 167 0.53 2.59 21.85
C ASP A 167 0.05 1.23 22.33
N LEU A 168 0.00 1.00 23.65
CA LEU A 168 -0.56 -0.23 24.20
C LEU A 168 -2.07 -0.36 23.92
N VAL A 169 -2.85 0.70 24.13
CA VAL A 169 -4.28 0.69 23.83
C VAL A 169 -4.50 0.45 22.33
N ARG A 170 -3.74 1.15 21.47
CA ARG A 170 -3.80 0.95 20.01
C ARG A 170 -3.47 -0.48 19.62
N GLU A 171 -2.43 -1.10 20.19
CA GLU A 171 -2.05 -2.48 19.86
C GLU A 171 -3.11 -3.49 20.30
N LEU A 172 -3.78 -3.25 21.43
CA LEU A 172 -4.84 -4.10 21.96
C LEU A 172 -6.18 -3.95 21.23
N GLU A 173 -6.51 -2.75 20.74
CA GLU A 173 -7.68 -2.50 19.89
C GLU A 173 -7.52 -3.15 18.51
N ASN A 174 -6.28 -3.31 18.04
CA ASN A 174 -5.97 -4.00 16.80
C ASN A 174 -5.94 -5.53 17.01
N SER A 175 -7.12 -6.15 17.07
CA SER A 175 -7.28 -7.62 17.10
C SER A 175 -6.69 -8.31 15.87
N GLY A 176 -6.65 -7.63 14.72
CA GLY A 176 -6.12 -8.15 13.46
C GLY A 176 -6.98 -9.23 12.84
N HIS A 177 -6.75 -9.52 11.55
CA HIS A 177 -7.42 -10.61 10.81
C HIS A 177 -8.96 -10.53 10.82
N GLU A 178 -9.52 -9.34 11.01
CA GLU A 178 -10.97 -9.09 10.94
C GLU A 178 -11.38 -8.62 9.54
N GLY A 179 -12.36 -9.30 8.94
CA GLY A 179 -12.96 -8.92 7.65
C GLY A 179 -12.22 -9.42 6.40
N TRP A 180 -11.15 -10.20 6.57
CA TRP A 180 -10.49 -10.93 5.49
C TRP A 180 -10.09 -12.34 5.95
N ARG A 181 -9.81 -13.23 4.99
CA ARG A 181 -9.40 -14.61 5.26
C ARG A 181 -8.04 -14.89 4.62
N VAL A 182 -7.17 -15.58 5.36
CA VAL A 182 -5.84 -15.99 4.87
C VAL A 182 -5.95 -16.84 3.59
N HIS A 183 -6.98 -17.68 3.47
CA HIS A 183 -7.17 -18.48 2.25
C HIS A 183 -7.50 -17.66 1.01
N GLU A 184 -8.07 -16.47 1.17
CA GLU A 184 -8.38 -15.55 0.08
C GLU A 184 -7.17 -14.65 -0.23
N TYR A 185 -6.44 -14.21 0.81
CA TYR A 185 -5.29 -13.32 0.69
C TYR A 185 -4.07 -13.85 1.48
N PRO A 186 -3.42 -14.94 1.04
CA PRO A 186 -2.32 -15.55 1.80
C PRO A 186 -1.08 -14.64 1.85
N GLU A 187 -0.87 -13.84 0.81
CA GLU A 187 0.23 -12.87 0.73
C GLU A 187 0.08 -11.70 1.71
N TRP A 188 -1.14 -11.38 2.14
CA TRP A 188 -1.36 -10.38 3.19
C TRP A 188 -0.80 -10.86 4.53
N LEU A 189 -1.02 -12.14 4.87
CA LEU A 189 -0.43 -12.74 6.07
C LEU A 189 1.10 -12.79 5.95
N LEU A 190 1.64 -13.10 4.76
CA LEU A 190 3.08 -13.07 4.54
C LEU A 190 3.67 -11.67 4.75
N LEU A 191 2.97 -10.64 4.26
CA LEU A 191 3.36 -9.24 4.45
C LEU A 191 3.33 -8.85 5.94
N GLU A 192 2.31 -9.27 6.70
CA GLU A 192 2.25 -9.08 8.16
C GLU A 192 3.46 -9.72 8.86
N CYS A 193 3.77 -10.98 8.51
CA CYS A 193 4.90 -11.70 9.09
C CYS A 193 6.24 -11.03 8.79
N GLU A 194 6.45 -10.60 7.55
CA GLU A 194 7.70 -9.98 7.10
C GLU A 194 7.88 -8.56 7.65
N SER A 195 6.79 -7.80 7.71
CA SER A 195 6.79 -6.40 8.13
C SER A 195 6.67 -6.21 9.63
N GLU A 196 6.37 -7.27 10.37
CA GLU A 196 6.00 -7.25 11.79
C GLU A 196 4.84 -6.28 12.09
N ILE A 197 3.83 -6.27 11.23
CA ILE A 197 2.61 -5.45 11.39
C ILE A 197 1.36 -6.32 11.46
N ILE A 198 0.24 -5.72 11.87
CA ILE A 198 -1.10 -6.30 11.74
C ILE A 198 -1.93 -5.37 10.86
N ILE A 199 -2.56 -5.92 9.83
CA ILE A 199 -3.47 -5.20 8.95
C ILE A 199 -4.77 -4.93 9.71
N ARG A 200 -5.08 -3.64 9.89
CA ARG A 200 -6.28 -3.18 10.59
C ARG A 200 -7.51 -3.38 9.73
N GLN A 201 -8.67 -3.47 10.39
CA GLN A 201 -9.96 -3.62 9.71
C GLN A 201 -10.24 -2.50 8.70
N VAL A 202 -9.94 -1.24 9.04
CA VAL A 202 -10.11 -0.10 8.12
C VAL A 202 -9.21 -0.21 6.89
N GLN A 203 -7.96 -0.67 7.06
CA GLN A 203 -6.98 -0.80 5.98
C GLN A 203 -7.40 -1.89 4.99
N GLN A 204 -7.83 -3.06 5.48
CA GLN A 204 -8.30 -4.13 4.60
C GLN A 204 -9.63 -3.77 3.92
N GLN A 205 -10.55 -3.08 4.61
CA GLN A 205 -11.81 -2.63 4.00
C GLN A 205 -11.52 -1.73 2.80
N ILE A 206 -10.62 -0.77 2.98
CA ILE A 206 -10.23 0.16 1.93
C ILE A 206 -9.51 -0.57 0.80
N ALA A 207 -8.57 -1.48 1.12
CA ALA A 207 -7.91 -2.29 0.11
C ALA A 207 -8.92 -3.10 -0.72
N ARG A 208 -9.94 -3.70 -0.11
CA ARG A 208 -11.00 -4.41 -0.84
C ARG A 208 -11.80 -3.48 -1.75
N HIS A 209 -12.17 -2.28 -1.29
CA HIS A 209 -12.83 -1.29 -2.14
C HIS A 209 -11.95 -0.81 -3.30
N MET A 210 -10.63 -0.70 -3.11
CA MET A 210 -9.69 -0.37 -4.19
C MET A 210 -9.54 -1.51 -5.20
N MET A 211 -9.54 -2.76 -4.73
CA MET A 211 -9.42 -3.94 -5.57
C MET A 211 -10.70 -4.30 -6.33
N GLN A 212 -11.85 -3.95 -5.77
CA GLN A 212 -13.18 -4.23 -6.30
C GLN A 212 -14.02 -2.97 -6.18
N PRO A 213 -13.75 -1.94 -7.01
CA PRO A 213 -14.48 -0.69 -6.93
C PRO A 213 -15.96 -0.88 -7.29
N PRO A 214 -16.87 -0.10 -6.68
CA PRO A 214 -18.28 -0.11 -7.05
C PRO A 214 -18.45 0.20 -8.53
N ASP A 215 -19.31 -0.58 -9.21
CA ASP A 215 -19.62 -0.44 -10.63
C ASP A 215 -18.42 -0.49 -11.59
N ASP A 216 -17.28 -1.03 -11.15
CA ASP A 216 -16.03 -1.11 -11.91
C ASP A 216 -15.53 0.28 -12.40
N ARG A 217 -15.78 1.31 -11.58
CA ARG A 217 -15.40 2.70 -11.88
C ARG A 217 -14.23 3.18 -11.02
N ASN A 218 -13.49 4.14 -11.56
CA ASN A 218 -12.46 4.86 -10.80
C ASN A 218 -13.04 5.39 -9.48
N THR A 219 -12.40 5.03 -8.38
CA THR A 219 -12.86 5.36 -7.02
C THR A 219 -11.74 6.10 -6.29
N SER A 220 -12.09 7.21 -5.63
CA SER A 220 -11.21 7.92 -4.71
C SER A 220 -11.68 7.67 -3.28
N LEU A 221 -10.73 7.45 -2.38
CA LEU A 221 -10.99 7.16 -0.96
C LEU A 221 -10.13 8.09 -0.11
N GLN A 222 -10.70 8.59 0.98
CA GLN A 222 -10.01 9.47 1.92
C GLN A 222 -9.73 8.73 3.22
N LEU A 223 -8.49 8.84 3.70
CA LEU A 223 -8.11 8.38 5.04
C LEU A 223 -7.38 9.49 5.80
N ASN A 224 -7.47 9.41 7.12
CA ASN A 224 -6.70 10.25 8.02
C ASN A 224 -5.18 9.99 7.84
N MET A 225 -4.40 11.06 8.02
CA MET A 225 -2.95 10.96 8.01
C MET A 225 -2.47 10.03 9.13
N GLY A 226 -1.51 9.16 8.81
CA GLY A 226 -0.95 8.21 9.77
C GLY A 226 -1.67 6.85 9.84
N GLU A 227 -2.77 6.63 9.11
CA GLU A 227 -3.47 5.34 9.07
C GLU A 227 -2.78 4.27 8.19
N GLY A 228 -1.57 4.55 7.70
CA GLY A 228 -0.80 3.59 6.89
C GLY A 228 -1.27 3.45 5.44
N LYS A 229 -1.76 4.54 4.82
CA LYS A 229 -2.13 4.61 3.39
C LYS A 229 -1.03 4.03 2.50
N SER A 230 0.12 4.70 2.48
CA SER A 230 1.26 4.30 1.64
C SER A 230 1.94 3.04 2.16
N SER A 231 2.08 2.88 3.48
CA SER A 231 2.92 1.83 4.08
C SER A 231 2.25 0.47 4.28
N VAL A 232 0.91 0.41 4.23
CA VAL A 232 0.13 -0.83 4.39
C VAL A 232 -0.82 -1.03 3.22
N ILE A 233 -1.70 -0.06 2.95
CA ILE A 233 -2.79 -0.22 1.97
C ILE A 233 -2.24 -0.41 0.55
N VAL A 234 -1.32 0.45 0.12
CA VAL A 234 -0.69 0.31 -1.20
C VAL A 234 -0.04 -1.08 -1.36
N PRO A 235 0.86 -1.55 -0.47
CA PRO A 235 1.44 -2.89 -0.55
C PRO A 235 0.43 -4.04 -0.60
N ILE A 236 -0.64 -4.03 0.21
CA ILE A 236 -1.62 -5.12 0.24
C ILE A 236 -2.52 -5.12 -1.01
N VAL A 237 -2.82 -3.95 -1.58
CA VAL A 237 -3.54 -3.83 -2.86
C VAL A 237 -2.69 -4.34 -4.01
N VAL A 238 -1.45 -3.83 -4.14
CA VAL A 238 -0.61 -4.19 -5.29
C VAL A 238 -0.12 -5.64 -5.26
N SER A 239 0.06 -6.22 -4.07
CA SER A 239 0.34 -7.66 -3.94
C SER A 239 -0.86 -8.49 -4.38
N ALA A 240 -2.08 -8.15 -3.96
CA ALA A 240 -3.26 -8.91 -4.37
C ALA A 240 -3.62 -8.76 -5.86
N GLN A 241 -3.33 -7.60 -6.47
CA GLN A 241 -3.66 -7.32 -7.88
C GLN A 241 -2.56 -7.76 -8.87
N GLY A 242 -1.33 -7.96 -8.43
CA GLY A 242 -0.22 -8.36 -9.30
C GLY A 242 -0.22 -9.85 -9.63
N ASP A 243 -1.29 -10.39 -10.21
CA ASP A 243 -1.40 -11.80 -10.61
C ASP A 243 -0.80 -12.11 -12.00
N GLY A 244 -0.36 -11.06 -12.69
CA GLY A 244 0.23 -11.11 -14.02
C GLY A 244 -0.76 -11.03 -15.18
N SER A 245 -2.05 -10.86 -14.89
CA SER A 245 -3.08 -10.56 -15.88
C SER A 245 -3.09 -9.09 -16.32
N HIS A 246 -2.78 -8.17 -15.38
CA HIS A 246 -2.71 -6.73 -15.61
C HIS A 246 -1.43 -6.15 -15.00
N LEU A 247 -0.93 -5.07 -15.60
CA LEU A 247 0.19 -4.30 -15.08
C LEU A 247 -0.28 -3.43 -13.90
N VAL A 248 0.20 -3.73 -12.70
CA VAL A 248 -0.07 -2.88 -11.53
C VAL A 248 0.89 -1.70 -11.52
N ARG A 249 0.35 -0.48 -11.55
CA ARG A 249 1.15 0.76 -11.48
C ARG A 249 0.87 1.52 -10.20
N VAL A 250 1.93 1.94 -9.52
CA VAL A 250 1.82 2.88 -8.39
C VAL A 250 2.20 4.26 -8.90
N VAL A 251 1.25 5.19 -8.88
CA VAL A 251 1.44 6.57 -9.30
C VAL A 251 1.72 7.42 -8.06
N VAL A 252 2.86 8.11 -8.07
CA VAL A 252 3.30 8.95 -6.95
C VAL A 252 3.99 10.22 -7.44
N ALA A 253 3.83 11.30 -6.68
CA ALA A 253 4.46 12.58 -6.96
C ALA A 253 6.00 12.45 -6.88
N LYS A 254 6.70 13.22 -7.72
CA LYS A 254 8.17 13.20 -7.79
C LYS A 254 8.88 13.40 -6.45
N PRO A 255 8.45 14.30 -5.54
CA PRO A 255 9.10 14.45 -4.24
C PRO A 255 9.05 13.17 -3.38
N GLN A 256 7.97 12.40 -3.47
CA GLN A 256 7.72 11.21 -2.65
C GLN A 256 8.21 9.92 -3.32
N SER A 257 8.49 9.96 -4.63
CA SER A 257 8.82 8.78 -5.45
C SER A 257 9.98 7.93 -4.91
N LYS A 258 11.06 8.56 -4.43
CA LYS A 258 12.21 7.83 -3.86
C LYS A 258 11.84 7.08 -2.58
N GLN A 259 11.08 7.72 -1.70
CA GLN A 259 10.62 7.11 -0.44
C GLN A 259 9.64 5.98 -0.72
N MET A 260 8.70 6.19 -1.63
CA MET A 260 7.76 5.16 -2.08
C MET A 260 8.49 3.96 -2.68
N TYR A 261 9.49 4.17 -3.53
CA TYR A 261 10.30 3.08 -4.10
C TYR A 261 10.97 2.23 -3.00
N GLN A 262 11.64 2.87 -2.05
CA GLN A 262 12.30 2.17 -0.94
C GLN A 262 11.29 1.39 -0.07
N MET A 263 10.13 1.98 0.18
CA MET A 263 9.05 1.35 0.92
C MET A 263 8.55 0.10 0.18
N LEU A 264 8.17 0.22 -1.10
CA LEU A 264 7.69 -0.91 -1.90
C LEU A 264 8.74 -2.02 -2.00
N VAL A 265 10.01 -1.69 -2.24
CA VAL A 265 11.10 -2.68 -2.27
C VAL A 265 11.21 -3.40 -0.92
N SER A 266 11.14 -2.66 0.20
CA SER A 266 11.23 -3.27 1.54
C SER A 266 10.06 -4.21 1.86
N LYS A 267 8.88 -3.97 1.26
CA LYS A 267 7.65 -4.72 1.52
C LYS A 267 7.38 -5.85 0.53
N LEU A 268 7.84 -5.72 -0.71
CA LEU A 268 7.45 -6.60 -1.82
C LEU A 268 8.61 -7.45 -2.35
N ALA A 269 9.84 -6.93 -2.33
CA ALA A 269 10.99 -7.62 -2.93
C ALA A 269 11.65 -8.65 -1.98
N GLY A 270 11.12 -8.82 -0.77
CA GLY A 270 11.55 -9.82 0.19
C GLY A 270 10.85 -11.16 -0.03
N PHE A 271 10.09 -11.66 0.94
CA PHE A 271 9.47 -13.00 0.85
C PHE A 271 8.37 -13.09 -0.19
N LEU A 272 7.68 -11.98 -0.47
CA LEU A 272 6.73 -11.90 -1.57
C LEU A 272 7.39 -12.06 -2.94
N ASP A 273 8.69 -11.78 -3.06
CA ASP A 273 9.46 -11.97 -4.31
C ASP A 273 8.84 -11.21 -5.49
N ARG A 274 8.28 -10.03 -5.20
CA ARG A 274 7.61 -9.17 -6.17
C ARG A 274 8.54 -8.02 -6.56
N PRO A 275 9.05 -8.00 -7.79
CA PRO A 275 9.97 -6.96 -8.24
C PRO A 275 9.26 -5.61 -8.40
N VAL A 276 9.94 -4.55 -7.94
CA VAL A 276 9.48 -3.16 -8.11
C VAL A 276 10.27 -2.54 -9.26
N TYR A 277 9.57 -2.29 -10.36
CA TYR A 277 10.09 -1.69 -11.57
C TYR A 277 9.94 -0.16 -11.50
N GLN A 278 10.81 0.57 -12.20
CA GLN A 278 10.65 2.00 -12.45
C GLN A 278 10.57 2.20 -13.96
N LEU A 279 9.71 3.11 -14.41
CA LEU A 279 9.64 3.42 -15.84
C LEU A 279 10.94 4.17 -16.24
N PRO A 280 11.81 3.63 -17.12
CA PRO A 280 13.09 4.24 -17.48
C PRO A 280 12.87 5.32 -18.53
N PHE A 281 12.15 6.38 -18.14
CA PHE A 281 11.65 7.37 -19.07
C PHE A 281 11.83 8.78 -18.51
N SER A 282 12.48 9.64 -19.29
CA SER A 282 12.52 11.07 -19.05
C SER A 282 12.43 11.80 -20.39
N ARG A 283 12.05 13.07 -20.35
CA ARG A 283 11.95 13.93 -21.54
C ARG A 283 13.27 14.01 -22.32
N ASP A 284 14.40 14.00 -21.63
CA ASP A 284 15.72 14.18 -22.25
C ASP A 284 16.17 12.97 -23.08
N ILE A 285 15.44 11.85 -23.01
CA ILE A 285 15.74 10.66 -23.79
C ILE A 285 15.29 10.88 -25.23
N GLN A 286 16.25 10.94 -26.14
CA GLN A 286 15.96 10.80 -27.57
C GLN A 286 15.60 9.35 -27.88
N LEU A 287 14.30 9.04 -27.88
CA LEU A 287 13.81 7.68 -28.07
C LEU A 287 14.12 7.18 -29.49
N SER A 288 14.88 6.11 -29.59
CA SER A 288 15.03 5.29 -30.80
C SER A 288 14.05 4.11 -30.79
N GLU A 289 13.85 3.47 -31.94
CA GLU A 289 12.97 2.31 -32.08
C GLU A 289 13.38 1.15 -31.14
N SER A 290 14.68 0.89 -31.01
CA SER A 290 15.20 -0.15 -30.11
C SER A 290 15.00 0.17 -28.62
N GLN A 291 15.06 1.47 -28.25
CA GLN A 291 14.76 1.91 -26.89
C GLN A 291 13.27 1.78 -26.57
N ALA A 292 12.39 2.15 -27.51
CA ALA A 292 10.94 1.96 -27.38
C ALA A 292 10.61 0.47 -27.18
N GLU A 293 11.19 -0.42 -28.00
CA GLU A 293 11.04 -1.87 -27.87
C GLU A 293 11.56 -2.39 -26.51
N THR A 294 12.65 -1.81 -26.00
CA THR A 294 13.20 -2.17 -24.68
C THR A 294 12.24 -1.77 -23.56
N ILE A 295 11.61 -0.58 -23.64
CA ILE A 295 10.58 -0.14 -22.70
C ILE A 295 9.38 -1.08 -22.74
N HIS A 296 8.90 -1.43 -23.94
CA HIS A 296 7.77 -2.34 -24.09
C HIS A 296 8.05 -3.71 -23.45
N LYS A 297 9.23 -4.28 -23.71
CA LYS A 297 9.67 -5.54 -23.07
C LYS A 297 9.78 -5.40 -21.56
N HIS A 298 10.28 -4.27 -21.06
CA HIS A 298 10.44 -4.00 -19.64
C HIS A 298 9.08 -3.97 -18.91
N VAL A 299 8.09 -3.24 -19.44
CA VAL A 299 6.76 -3.16 -18.82
C VAL A 299 5.97 -4.46 -18.98
N THR A 300 6.10 -5.15 -20.10
CA THR A 300 5.47 -6.47 -20.32
C THR A 300 6.05 -7.51 -19.36
N ARG A 301 7.36 -7.50 -19.13
CA ARG A 301 8.02 -8.38 -18.17
C ARG A 301 7.56 -8.09 -16.74
N CYS A 302 7.47 -6.81 -16.36
CA CYS A 302 6.95 -6.39 -15.07
C CYS A 302 5.55 -6.98 -14.82
N MET A 303 4.64 -6.86 -15.80
CA MET A 303 3.31 -7.48 -15.72
C MET A 303 3.41 -8.99 -15.52
N ARG A 304 4.11 -9.72 -16.41
CA ARG A 304 4.18 -11.19 -16.35
C ARG A 304 4.75 -11.76 -15.05
N GLU A 305 5.67 -11.02 -14.40
CA GLU A 305 6.25 -11.41 -13.12
C GLU A 305 5.38 -11.04 -11.91
N GLY A 306 4.19 -10.44 -12.12
CA GLY A 306 3.36 -9.91 -11.03
C GLY A 306 4.02 -8.73 -10.30
N GLY A 307 4.93 -8.04 -10.98
CA GLY A 307 5.68 -6.92 -10.46
C GLY A 307 4.86 -5.63 -10.38
N VAL A 308 5.42 -4.64 -9.71
CA VAL A 308 4.81 -3.32 -9.54
C VAL A 308 5.62 -2.29 -10.29
N LEU A 309 4.99 -1.53 -11.19
CA LEU A 309 5.65 -0.44 -11.91
C LEU A 309 5.40 0.89 -11.17
N LEU A 310 6.45 1.44 -10.56
CA LEU A 310 6.41 2.77 -9.98
C LEU A 310 6.54 3.83 -11.08
N VAL A 311 5.53 4.70 -11.17
CA VAL A 311 5.46 5.78 -12.17
C VAL A 311 5.19 7.12 -11.50
N GLN A 312 5.58 8.18 -12.20
CA GLN A 312 5.27 9.56 -11.84
C GLN A 312 4.29 10.12 -12.89
N PRO A 313 3.36 11.02 -12.52
CA PRO A 313 2.49 11.69 -13.49
C PRO A 313 3.29 12.31 -14.64
N GLU A 314 4.43 12.92 -14.32
CA GLU A 314 5.37 13.49 -15.28
C GLU A 314 5.79 12.48 -16.35
N HIS A 315 6.11 11.23 -15.97
CA HIS A 315 6.54 10.22 -16.93
C HIS A 315 5.43 9.83 -17.91
N LEU A 316 4.20 9.68 -17.41
CA LEU A 316 3.03 9.30 -18.24
C LEU A 316 2.68 10.40 -19.24
N LEU A 317 2.62 11.66 -18.78
CA LEU A 317 2.36 12.82 -19.63
C LEU A 317 3.48 13.02 -20.65
N SER A 318 4.74 12.91 -20.22
CA SER A 318 5.91 13.01 -21.11
C SER A 318 5.88 11.93 -22.19
N PHE A 319 5.41 10.73 -21.85
CA PHE A 319 5.24 9.63 -22.80
C PHE A 319 4.22 9.96 -23.88
N GLN A 320 3.05 10.48 -23.49
CA GLN A 320 2.00 10.91 -24.43
C GLN A 320 2.47 12.07 -25.33
N LEU A 321 3.18 13.06 -24.77
CA LEU A 321 3.64 14.21 -25.53
C LEU A 321 4.76 13.85 -26.52
N MET A 322 5.68 12.96 -26.15
CA MET A 322 6.74 12.52 -27.06
C MET A 322 6.20 11.64 -28.21
N GLU A 323 5.12 10.88 -28.00
CA GLU A 323 4.41 10.19 -29.09
C GLU A 323 3.94 11.21 -30.15
N LEU A 324 3.27 12.29 -29.72
CA LEU A 324 2.83 13.36 -30.62
C LEU A 324 3.99 14.05 -31.33
N GLU A 325 5.10 14.31 -30.63
CA GLU A 325 6.31 14.86 -31.22
C GLU A 325 6.92 13.92 -32.28
N CYS A 326 6.95 12.62 -32.02
CA CYS A 326 7.44 11.63 -32.98
C CYS A 326 6.58 11.59 -34.25
N HIS A 327 5.26 11.72 -34.11
CA HIS A 327 4.36 11.88 -35.27
C HIS A 327 4.65 13.17 -36.05
N ALA A 328 4.81 14.31 -35.38
CA ALA A 328 5.11 15.58 -36.02
C ALA A 328 6.46 15.58 -36.76
N ASN A 329 7.46 14.89 -36.21
CA ASN A 329 8.79 14.74 -36.79
C ASN A 329 8.92 13.58 -37.79
N GLN A 330 7.80 12.96 -38.20
CA GLN A 330 7.75 11.84 -39.15
C GLN A 330 8.59 10.61 -38.74
N LYS A 331 8.81 10.40 -37.44
CA LYS A 331 9.47 9.21 -36.87
C LYS A 331 8.46 8.05 -36.74
N SER A 332 7.90 7.60 -37.86
CA SER A 332 6.74 6.67 -37.90
C SER A 332 6.91 5.44 -37.01
N ARG A 333 8.03 4.73 -37.11
CA ARG A 333 8.27 3.49 -36.36
C ARG A 333 8.34 3.67 -34.84
N VAL A 334 8.96 4.76 -34.39
CA VAL A 334 9.05 5.08 -32.95
C VAL A 334 7.65 5.46 -32.44
N ALA A 335 6.93 6.29 -33.20
CA ALA A 335 5.57 6.68 -32.87
C ALA A 335 4.63 5.47 -32.77
N GLU A 336 4.68 4.56 -33.76
CA GLU A 336 3.91 3.30 -33.76
C GLU A 336 4.17 2.47 -32.50
N LYS A 337 5.43 2.29 -32.11
CA LYS A 337 5.76 1.55 -30.88
C LYS A 337 5.33 2.28 -29.61
N MET A 338 5.37 3.60 -29.58
CA MET A 338 4.85 4.37 -28.45
C MET A 338 3.32 4.25 -28.34
N VAL A 339 2.61 4.26 -29.46
CA VAL A 339 1.15 4.01 -29.51
C VAL A 339 0.84 2.64 -28.92
N GLU A 340 1.58 1.59 -29.30
CA GLU A 340 1.40 0.24 -28.75
C GLU A 340 1.58 0.21 -27.22
N ILE A 341 2.63 0.84 -26.69
CA ILE A 341 2.87 0.90 -25.24
C ILE A 341 1.79 1.70 -24.53
N ARG A 342 1.33 2.82 -25.10
CA ARG A 342 0.25 3.63 -24.53
C ARG A 342 -1.06 2.85 -24.51
N GLN A 343 -1.37 2.11 -25.57
CA GLN A 343 -2.55 1.25 -25.64
C GLN A 343 -2.46 0.13 -24.60
N PHE A 344 -1.29 -0.49 -24.44
CA PHE A 344 -1.03 -1.48 -23.37
C PHE A 344 -1.28 -0.89 -21.98
N PHE A 345 -0.81 0.33 -21.71
CA PHE A 345 -1.13 1.01 -20.44
C PHE A 345 -2.63 1.29 -20.28
N HIS A 346 -3.36 1.58 -21.35
CA HIS A 346 -4.79 1.86 -21.25
C HIS A 346 -5.63 0.59 -21.02
N GLU A 347 -5.29 -0.50 -21.71
CA GLU A 347 -6.12 -1.71 -21.76
C GLU A 347 -5.73 -2.77 -20.73
N SER A 348 -4.49 -2.74 -20.24
CA SER A 348 -3.93 -3.83 -19.42
C SER A 348 -3.22 -3.33 -18.18
N SER A 349 -3.69 -2.23 -17.57
CA SER A 349 -3.11 -1.74 -16.31
C SER A 349 -4.16 -1.38 -15.25
N THR A 350 -3.72 -1.45 -13.99
CA THR A 350 -4.47 -0.99 -12.83
C THR A 350 -3.64 0.02 -12.08
N ASP A 351 -4.18 1.23 -11.91
CA ASP A 351 -3.48 2.35 -11.28
C ASP A 351 -3.88 2.52 -9.82
N VAL A 352 -2.87 2.46 -8.95
CA VAL A 352 -3.00 2.84 -7.54
C VAL A 352 -2.32 4.19 -7.37
N VAL A 353 -3.12 5.24 -7.15
CA VAL A 353 -2.63 6.61 -6.98
C VAL A 353 -2.56 6.94 -5.50
N ASP A 354 -1.35 7.17 -4.98
CA ASP A 354 -1.17 7.63 -3.60
C ASP A 354 -1.19 9.16 -3.57
N GLU A 355 -1.87 9.77 -2.59
CA GLU A 355 -2.09 11.23 -2.49
C GLU A 355 -2.65 11.83 -3.81
N ILE A 356 -3.86 11.41 -4.18
CA ILE A 356 -4.53 11.74 -5.44
C ILE A 356 -4.73 13.25 -5.67
N ASP A 357 -4.96 14.01 -4.60
CA ASP A 357 -5.11 15.46 -4.62
C ASP A 357 -3.82 16.18 -5.02
N GLU A 358 -2.66 15.67 -4.60
CA GLU A 358 -1.37 16.14 -5.07
C GLU A 358 -1.13 15.72 -6.53
N ASN A 359 -1.30 14.44 -6.85
CA ASN A 359 -0.94 13.90 -8.17
C ASN A 359 -1.80 14.40 -9.32
N LEU A 360 -3.07 14.76 -9.08
CA LEU A 360 -3.98 15.32 -10.07
C LEU A 360 -4.01 16.86 -10.05
N GLY A 361 -3.14 17.49 -9.27
CA GLY A 361 -3.05 18.95 -9.22
C GLY A 361 -2.55 19.55 -10.54
N VAL A 362 -3.15 20.66 -10.96
CA VAL A 362 -2.77 21.42 -12.17
C VAL A 362 -1.30 21.86 -12.21
N LYS A 363 -0.62 21.86 -11.06
CA LYS A 363 0.82 22.18 -10.95
C LYS A 363 1.71 21.20 -11.70
N PHE A 364 1.22 19.99 -11.97
CA PHE A 364 1.95 18.94 -12.68
C PHE A 364 1.59 18.88 -14.17
N GLU A 365 0.80 19.83 -14.68
CA GLU A 365 0.60 19.98 -16.12
C GLU A 365 1.92 20.33 -16.81
N LEU A 366 2.31 19.52 -17.78
CA LEU A 366 3.51 19.71 -18.56
C LEU A 366 3.19 20.47 -19.86
N VAL A 367 3.79 21.64 -20.04
CA VAL A 367 3.73 22.40 -21.29
C VAL A 367 4.98 22.11 -22.12
N TYR A 368 4.83 21.36 -23.21
CA TYR A 368 5.93 21.01 -24.11
C TYR A 368 6.01 21.99 -25.28
N THR A 369 7.07 22.80 -25.28
CA THR A 369 7.40 23.65 -26.42
C THR A 369 8.02 22.80 -27.54
N VAL A 370 7.44 22.89 -28.74
CA VAL A 370 7.96 22.22 -29.95
C VAL A 370 8.64 23.24 -30.85
N GLY A 371 9.79 22.87 -31.43
CA GLY A 371 10.56 23.70 -32.36
C GLY A 371 11.80 24.34 -31.75
N GLN A 372 12.48 25.18 -32.53
CA GLN A 372 13.67 25.89 -32.07
C GLN A 372 13.31 26.96 -31.04
N GLN A 373 14.19 27.18 -30.05
CA GLN A 373 14.06 28.29 -29.12
C GLN A 373 14.02 29.60 -29.92
N ARG A 374 12.89 30.29 -29.84
CA ARG A 374 12.72 31.63 -30.41
C ARG A 374 12.66 32.66 -29.30
N PRO A 375 13.09 33.91 -29.55
CA PRO A 375 12.76 35.01 -28.67
C PRO A 375 11.24 35.02 -28.44
N ILE A 376 10.82 35.30 -27.21
CA ILE A 376 9.40 35.57 -26.93
C ILE A 376 8.95 36.70 -27.85
N ASP A 377 7.71 36.64 -28.36
CA ASP A 377 7.19 37.70 -29.22
C ASP A 377 7.40 39.08 -28.59
N HIS A 378 7.90 40.01 -29.42
CA HIS A 378 8.33 41.35 -29.03
C HIS A 378 9.51 41.43 -28.06
N SER A 379 10.30 40.38 -27.87
CA SER A 379 11.59 40.48 -27.16
C SER A 379 12.58 41.36 -27.95
N PRO A 380 13.26 42.36 -27.34
CA PRO A 380 13.25 42.72 -25.92
C PRO A 380 12.25 43.82 -25.55
N ASP A 381 11.58 44.40 -26.54
CA ASP A 381 10.67 45.55 -26.36
C ASP A 381 9.54 45.25 -25.37
N ARG A 382 9.11 43.99 -25.26
CA ARG A 382 8.08 43.51 -24.34
C ARG A 382 8.33 43.91 -22.88
N TRP A 383 9.58 43.89 -22.42
CA TRP A 383 9.92 44.36 -21.06
C TRP A 383 10.48 45.77 -21.05
N ARG A 384 11.14 46.22 -22.12
CA ARG A 384 11.62 47.61 -22.20
C ARG A 384 10.47 48.61 -22.17
N VAL A 385 9.39 48.39 -22.92
CA VAL A 385 8.24 49.30 -22.94
C VAL A 385 7.62 49.44 -21.55
N ILE A 386 7.48 48.33 -20.82
CA ILE A 386 6.96 48.37 -19.45
C ILE A 386 7.93 49.13 -18.53
N GLN A 387 9.24 48.87 -18.65
CA GLN A 387 10.26 49.58 -17.86
C GLN A 387 10.28 51.09 -18.14
N GLU A 388 10.19 51.51 -19.39
CA GLU A 388 10.14 52.92 -19.80
C GLU A 388 8.85 53.59 -19.29
N VAL A 389 7.69 52.95 -19.46
CA VAL A 389 6.41 53.48 -18.95
C VAL A 389 6.44 53.61 -17.42
N LEU A 390 6.91 52.59 -16.71
CA LEU A 390 7.06 52.67 -15.25
C LEU A 390 8.09 53.73 -14.87
N GLY A 391 9.20 53.85 -15.60
CA GLY A 391 10.20 54.89 -15.40
C GLY A 391 9.61 56.29 -15.50
N LEU A 392 8.75 56.54 -16.48
CA LEU A 392 8.04 57.82 -16.63
C LEU A 392 7.07 58.09 -15.47
N VAL A 393 6.33 57.08 -15.01
CA VAL A 393 5.40 57.21 -13.87
C VAL A 393 6.15 57.46 -12.57
N PHE A 394 7.30 56.81 -12.36
CA PHE A 394 8.11 56.94 -11.14
C PHE A 394 9.14 58.08 -11.21
N HIS A 395 9.27 58.78 -12.33
CA HIS A 395 10.10 60.00 -12.49
C HIS A 395 9.26 61.26 -12.75
N SER A 396 7.95 61.20 -12.49
CA SER A 396 7.05 62.35 -12.47
C SER A 396 6.91 62.96 -11.08
#